data_AF-A0A9D8SIY2-F1
#
_entry.id   AF-A0A9D8SIY2-F1
#
_cell.length_a   1.000
_cell.length_b   1.000
_cell.length_c   1.000
_cell.angle_alpha   90.00
_cell.angle_beta   90.00
_cell.angle_gamma   90.00
#
_symmetry.space_group_name_H-M   'P 1'
#
loop_
_entity.id
_entity.type
_entity.pdbx_description
1 polymer ?
#
loop_
_entity_poly.entity_id
_entity_poly.type
_entity_poly.pdbx_seq_one_letter_code
_entity_poly.pdbx_strand_id
1 'polypeptide(L)'
;KRVFGENLAKMPLYFLNMRVPNGQAFPDGDCYNRGILGYAPAAQIMYAWCHELAQETETVQKAVSAGPEGPSLCRIARLMKAQYLRERGNRIARLMKAQYLRERGNRIGRDDPVFFLLVNDPALEADFSFDALPLGFDSGTKLGSQIVRTGWMKETWLRDGKTAEADSQETVVELKGAGYTTRNHQHQDAGAFQIYFRGWLAMDLGLYHFYGLPYDWNFNKRSTAHNVCLIRDDTKTTDPSGKFVNDGGQLMPSRCPTTPEEAASTEFQTGKILASVFEPSAGDPKRGLYSIDLTASYADRAESYIRTFRWIRTGRTDVPFILAILDRMKVKDPAFRRFWQMNSLLKPEMRTGHWGKTGSKVGNGVSGSLETGMNTGTGTGSGTGTGTGTGTETETGTETGTGTGTGTGTGTGTGTGTGTGTGTGTGTGTGTGTETETGTETETGTETGMILVSSLLPDSAQCPPGRLALSTLLPEISERQWDFIGGERANSVFGTPFTVPIDEPAANGWRTLLEDRNSDGNCETVFLNVLQVLGDREDGTPADPLPVQWTQQDGRIRISIGNEKIEFME
;
A
#
# COMPACT_ATOMS: atom_id res chain seq x y z
N LYS A 1 5.55 42.21 -7.90
CA LYS A 1 4.31 41.38 -7.95
C LYS A 1 4.75 39.94 -7.78
N ARG A 2 4.09 39.14 -6.93
CA ARG A 2 4.38 37.71 -6.86
C ARG A 2 4.06 37.07 -8.21
N VAL A 3 5.02 36.35 -8.76
CA VAL A 3 4.90 35.66 -10.07
C VAL A 3 4.65 34.16 -9.91
N PHE A 4 4.80 33.61 -8.70
CA PHE A 4 4.49 32.23 -8.36
C PHE A 4 3.36 32.14 -7.33
N GLY A 5 2.60 31.04 -7.40
CA GLY A 5 1.53 30.75 -6.45
C GLY A 5 2.05 30.37 -5.06
N GLU A 6 1.24 30.60 -4.02
CA GLU A 6 1.59 30.25 -2.63
C GLU A 6 1.78 28.73 -2.42
N ASN A 7 1.24 27.90 -3.31
CA ASN A 7 1.39 26.44 -3.27
C ASN A 7 2.84 25.98 -3.48
N LEU A 8 3.68 26.77 -4.16
CA LEU A 8 5.10 26.43 -4.36
C LEU A 8 5.84 26.28 -3.02
N ALA A 9 5.41 27.00 -1.98
CA ALA A 9 5.97 26.88 -0.63
C ALA A 9 5.68 25.52 0.05
N LYS A 10 4.78 24.70 -0.49
CA LYS A 10 4.51 23.33 -0.01
C LYS A 10 5.41 22.27 -0.64
N MET A 11 6.03 22.55 -1.80
CA MET A 11 6.92 21.61 -2.48
C MET A 11 8.06 21.08 -1.58
N PRO A 12 8.77 21.92 -0.79
CA PRO A 12 9.82 21.42 0.10
C PRO A 12 9.30 20.42 1.13
N LEU A 13 8.07 20.65 1.63
CA LEU A 13 7.43 19.75 2.59
C LEU A 13 7.07 18.41 1.95
N TYR A 14 6.64 18.39 0.68
CA TYR A 14 6.42 17.14 -0.05
C TYR A 14 7.70 16.30 -0.08
N PHE A 15 8.83 16.90 -0.51
CA PHE A 15 10.10 16.19 -0.58
C PHE A 15 10.61 15.71 0.78
N LEU A 16 10.44 16.50 1.84
CA LEU A 16 10.78 16.05 3.19
C LEU A 16 9.93 14.85 3.63
N ASN A 17 8.63 14.88 3.34
CA ASN A 17 7.72 13.80 3.72
C ASN A 17 7.94 12.52 2.90
N MET A 18 8.44 12.62 1.68
CA MET A 18 8.80 11.46 0.86
C MET A 18 10.09 10.76 1.31
N ARG A 19 10.89 11.36 2.20
CA ARG A 19 12.13 10.74 2.68
C ARG A 19 11.90 9.57 3.60
N VAL A 20 12.70 8.52 3.41
CA VAL A 20 12.69 7.32 4.23
C VAL A 20 13.98 7.19 5.06
N PRO A 21 13.94 6.48 6.20
CA PRO A 21 15.06 6.38 7.15
C PRO A 21 16.44 6.08 6.59
N ASN A 22 16.56 5.33 5.50
CA ASN A 22 17.86 5.06 4.88
C ASN A 22 18.48 6.23 4.11
N GLY A 23 17.83 7.40 4.11
CA GLY A 23 18.29 8.63 3.45
C GLY A 23 17.79 8.79 2.01
N GLN A 24 17.13 7.77 1.44
CA GLN A 24 16.46 7.83 0.15
C GLN A 24 15.08 8.51 0.26
N ALA A 25 14.37 8.61 -0.86
CA ALA A 25 12.97 8.97 -0.91
C ALA A 25 12.19 7.86 -1.62
N PHE A 26 10.88 7.78 -1.36
CA PHE A 26 9.99 6.94 -2.17
C PHE A 26 10.18 7.27 -3.67
N PRO A 27 10.34 6.24 -4.53
CA PRO A 27 10.29 6.43 -5.98
C PRO A 27 8.97 7.10 -6.39
N ASP A 28 9.03 8.09 -7.27
CA ASP A 28 7.85 8.77 -7.82
C ASP A 28 8.17 9.27 -9.24
N GLY A 29 7.64 8.56 -10.24
CA GLY A 29 8.00 8.77 -11.64
C GLY A 29 9.38 8.21 -12.00
N ASP A 30 10.02 8.82 -12.99
CA ASP A 30 11.34 8.39 -13.48
C ASP A 30 12.44 8.62 -12.43
N CYS A 31 12.77 7.57 -11.69
CA CYS A 31 13.77 7.60 -10.62
C CYS A 31 14.90 6.58 -10.85
N TYR A 32 16.10 6.96 -10.41
CA TYR A 32 17.22 6.04 -10.21
C TYR A 32 17.25 5.62 -8.74
N ASN A 33 17.29 4.32 -8.43
CA ASN A 33 17.37 3.85 -7.03
C ASN A 33 18.77 4.02 -6.38
N ARG A 34 19.65 4.85 -6.95
CA ARG A 34 21.02 5.08 -6.45
C ARG A 34 21.12 6.25 -5.48
N GLY A 35 21.07 5.94 -4.19
CA GLY A 35 21.72 6.71 -3.12
C GLY A 35 21.22 8.15 -2.85
N ILE A 36 21.85 8.78 -1.87
CA ILE A 36 21.46 10.01 -1.14
C ILE A 36 21.41 11.30 -2.02
N LEU A 37 21.61 11.22 -3.35
CA LEU A 37 22.08 12.35 -4.16
C LEU A 37 21.02 13.03 -5.06
N GLY A 38 19.73 12.88 -4.79
CA GLY A 38 18.67 13.32 -5.71
C GLY A 38 18.19 14.78 -5.59
N TYR A 39 18.52 15.52 -4.52
CA TYR A 39 17.74 16.74 -4.22
C TYR A 39 18.54 17.99 -3.94
N ALA A 40 19.86 17.98 -3.82
CA ALA A 40 20.61 19.16 -3.40
C ALA A 40 20.37 20.43 -4.26
N PRO A 41 20.32 20.38 -5.60
CA PRO A 41 19.96 21.55 -6.40
C PRO A 41 18.52 22.02 -6.14
N ALA A 42 17.59 21.07 -5.98
CA ALA A 42 16.19 21.35 -5.66
C ALA A 42 16.04 21.94 -4.25
N ALA A 43 16.75 21.41 -3.27
CA ALA A 43 16.83 21.89 -1.90
C ALA A 43 17.42 23.30 -1.85
N GLN A 44 18.41 23.61 -2.69
CA GLN A 44 19.00 24.94 -2.80
C GLN A 44 18.01 25.97 -3.37
N ILE A 45 17.27 25.62 -4.43
CA ILE A 45 16.20 26.49 -4.98
C ILE A 45 15.07 26.68 -3.96
N MET A 46 14.67 25.60 -3.30
CA MET A 46 13.61 25.61 -2.28
C MET A 46 13.99 26.43 -1.06
N TYR A 47 15.24 26.31 -0.62
CA TYR A 47 15.79 27.15 0.44
C TYR A 47 15.75 28.63 0.04
N ALA A 48 16.23 28.99 -1.16
CA ALA A 48 16.25 30.37 -1.64
C ALA A 48 14.83 30.99 -1.65
N TRP A 49 13.86 30.23 -2.17
CA TRP A 49 12.47 30.64 -2.24
C TRP A 49 11.82 30.80 -0.86
N CYS A 50 11.99 29.82 0.03
CA CYS A 50 11.42 29.88 1.37
C CYS A 50 12.02 31.04 2.19
N HIS A 51 13.29 31.33 1.97
CA HIS A 51 13.98 32.45 2.59
C HIS A 51 13.47 33.80 2.09
N GLU A 52 13.31 33.98 0.77
CA GLU A 52 12.72 35.20 0.19
C GLU A 52 11.28 35.43 0.70
N LEU A 53 10.45 34.39 0.74
CA LEU A 53 9.10 34.47 1.31
C LEU A 53 9.08 34.93 2.78
N ALA A 54 10.05 34.48 3.58
CA ALA A 54 10.16 34.87 4.98
C ALA A 54 10.61 36.34 5.13
N GLN A 55 11.48 36.83 4.26
CA GLN A 55 11.89 38.24 4.24
C GLN A 55 10.78 39.18 3.75
N GLU A 56 10.02 38.78 2.71
CA GLU A 56 8.84 39.51 2.26
C GLU A 56 7.81 39.68 3.39
N THR A 57 7.53 38.59 4.11
CA THR A 57 6.54 38.60 5.20
C THR A 57 7.01 39.44 6.39
N GLU A 58 8.31 39.47 6.69
CA GLU A 58 8.88 40.39 7.67
C GLU A 58 8.69 41.86 7.27
N THR A 59 8.91 42.17 5.99
CA THR A 59 8.75 43.52 5.45
C THR A 59 7.29 43.98 5.53
N VAL A 60 6.35 43.09 5.18
CA VAL A 60 4.91 43.33 5.35
C VAL A 60 4.55 43.50 6.82
N GLN A 61 5.08 42.67 7.72
CA GLN A 61 4.83 42.78 9.16
C GLN A 61 5.32 44.13 9.71
N LYS A 62 6.52 44.58 9.32
CA LYS A 62 7.07 45.89 9.70
C LYS A 62 6.22 47.05 9.16
N ALA A 63 5.82 47.00 7.88
CA ALA A 63 4.97 48.02 7.26
C ALA A 63 3.57 48.08 7.89
N VAL A 64 2.96 46.93 8.15
CA VAL A 64 1.66 46.84 8.83
C VAL A 64 1.77 47.28 10.27
N SER A 65 2.91 47.09 10.96
CA SER A 65 3.13 47.56 12.34
C SER A 65 3.37 49.07 12.43
N ALA A 66 3.92 49.69 11.38
CA ALA A 66 4.23 51.13 11.33
C ALA A 66 3.04 52.04 10.91
N GLY A 67 1.90 51.48 10.50
CA GLY A 67 0.73 52.25 10.03
C GLY A 67 -0.06 52.97 11.15
N PRO A 68 -0.68 54.13 10.86
CA PRO A 68 -1.29 55.04 11.85
C PRO A 68 -2.67 54.64 12.40
N GLU A 69 -3.33 53.61 11.88
CA GLU A 69 -4.70 53.24 12.30
C GLU A 69 -4.72 52.22 13.44
N GLY A 70 -5.58 52.40 14.46
CA GLY A 70 -5.70 51.51 15.62
C GLY A 70 -5.97 50.01 15.30
N PRO A 71 -5.97 49.12 16.32
CA PRO A 71 -6.06 47.68 16.11
C PRO A 71 -7.42 47.28 15.51
N SER A 72 -7.44 47.03 14.19
CA SER A 72 -8.58 46.39 13.52
C SER A 72 -8.36 44.87 13.44
N LEU A 73 -9.44 44.08 13.49
CA LEU A 73 -9.37 42.61 13.33
C LEU A 73 -8.68 42.20 12.02
N CYS A 74 -8.86 42.97 10.95
CA CYS A 74 -8.15 42.78 9.68
C CYS A 74 -6.64 43.01 9.79
N ARG A 75 -6.19 44.00 10.58
CA ARG A 75 -4.76 44.26 10.84
C ARG A 75 -4.15 43.12 11.66
N ILE A 76 -4.84 42.67 12.70
CA ILE A 76 -4.42 41.54 13.55
C ILE A 76 -4.33 40.26 12.73
N ALA A 77 -5.34 39.93 11.92
CA ALA A 77 -5.34 38.76 11.06
C ALA A 77 -4.20 38.78 10.02
N ARG A 78 -3.90 39.96 9.45
CA ARG A 78 -2.76 40.15 8.53
C ARG A 78 -1.42 39.98 9.24
N LEU A 79 -1.26 40.52 10.43
CA LEU A 79 -0.04 40.37 11.25
C LEU A 79 0.17 38.92 11.67
N MET A 80 -0.87 38.24 12.15
CA MET A 80 -0.83 36.82 12.50
C MET A 80 -0.51 35.94 11.29
N LYS A 81 -1.13 36.20 10.14
CA LYS A 81 -0.82 35.48 8.89
C LYS A 81 0.63 35.71 8.44
N ALA A 82 1.12 36.96 8.48
CA ALA A 82 2.48 37.29 8.09
C ALA A 82 3.52 36.66 9.04
N GLN A 83 3.29 36.72 10.35
CA GLN A 83 4.14 36.10 11.36
C GLN A 83 4.16 34.58 11.21
N TYR A 84 3.00 33.94 11.04
CA TYR A 84 2.91 32.49 10.82
C TYR A 84 3.65 32.04 9.56
N LEU A 85 3.50 32.77 8.46
CA LEU A 85 4.20 32.49 7.21
C LEU A 85 5.71 32.74 7.33
N ARG A 86 6.14 33.76 8.09
CA ARG A 86 7.54 34.04 8.38
C ARG A 86 8.18 32.95 9.21
N GLU A 87 7.57 32.56 10.33
CA GLU A 87 8.09 31.54 11.23
C GLU A 87 8.17 30.17 10.55
N ARG A 88 7.11 29.80 9.83
CA ARG A 88 7.04 28.53 9.08
C ARG A 88 7.99 28.53 7.88
N GLY A 89 8.02 29.61 7.10
CA GLY A 89 8.92 29.77 5.95
C GLY A 89 10.39 29.75 6.36
N ASN A 90 10.76 30.47 7.42
CA ASN A 90 12.11 30.44 7.98
C ASN A 90 12.51 29.04 8.42
N ARG A 91 11.65 28.32 9.13
CA ARG A 91 12.00 26.96 9.56
C ARG A 91 12.15 25.99 8.39
N ILE A 92 11.25 26.02 7.41
CA ILE A 92 11.37 25.19 6.20
C ILE A 92 12.66 25.53 5.44
N ALA A 93 13.02 26.81 5.33
CA ALA A 93 14.28 27.23 4.73
C ALA A 93 15.50 26.65 5.48
N ARG A 94 15.47 26.67 6.82
CA ARG A 94 16.52 26.08 7.67
C ARG A 94 16.62 24.56 7.53
N LEU A 95 15.49 23.85 7.41
CA LEU A 95 15.43 22.41 7.13
C LEU A 95 15.97 22.09 5.73
N MET A 96 15.62 22.89 4.72
CA MET A 96 16.16 22.75 3.36
C MET A 96 17.65 23.03 3.30
N LYS A 97 18.15 24.01 4.07
CA LYS A 97 19.58 24.27 4.20
C LYS A 97 20.30 23.09 4.86
N ALA A 98 19.72 22.51 5.91
CA ALA A 98 20.24 21.27 6.50
C ALA A 98 20.29 20.13 5.48
N GLN A 99 19.23 19.97 4.67
CA GLN A 99 19.19 18.95 3.63
C GLN A 99 20.26 19.17 2.55
N TYR A 100 20.41 20.40 2.09
CA TYR A 100 21.47 20.78 1.14
C TYR A 100 22.86 20.43 1.69
N LEU A 101 23.15 20.77 2.95
CA LEU A 101 24.43 20.46 3.58
C LEU A 101 24.64 18.93 3.73
N ARG A 102 23.59 18.17 4.07
CA ARG A 102 23.63 16.70 4.21
C ARG A 102 24.01 16.00 2.91
N GLU A 103 23.48 16.46 1.77
CA GLU A 103 23.71 15.83 0.46
C GLU A 103 25.05 16.21 -0.18
N ARG A 104 26.03 16.62 0.63
CA ARG A 104 27.30 17.18 0.16
C ARG A 104 27.06 18.39 -0.74
N GLY A 105 26.11 19.27 -0.40
CA GLY A 105 25.87 20.54 -1.10
C GLY A 105 27.15 21.33 -1.35
N ASN A 106 28.14 21.27 -0.46
CA ASN A 106 29.48 21.86 -0.67
C ASN A 106 30.30 21.28 -1.85
N ARG A 107 29.94 20.12 -2.41
CA ARG A 107 30.44 19.63 -3.71
C ARG A 107 29.62 20.21 -4.87
N ILE A 108 28.30 20.29 -4.74
CA ILE A 108 27.40 20.84 -5.77
C ILE A 108 27.54 22.36 -5.90
N GLY A 109 27.84 23.08 -4.82
CA GLY A 109 28.30 24.46 -4.86
C GLY A 109 29.69 24.63 -5.49
N ARG A 110 30.39 23.55 -5.87
CA ARG A 110 31.54 23.60 -6.79
C ARG A 110 31.13 23.34 -8.24
N ASP A 111 30.03 22.64 -8.46
CA ASP A 111 29.46 22.36 -9.79
C ASP A 111 28.66 23.57 -10.31
N ASP A 112 27.98 24.32 -9.43
CA ASP A 112 27.37 25.64 -9.70
C ASP A 112 27.71 26.67 -8.59
N PRO A 113 28.95 27.16 -8.54
CA PRO A 113 29.40 28.09 -7.50
C PRO A 113 28.73 29.47 -7.61
N VAL A 114 28.36 29.88 -8.82
CA VAL A 114 27.73 31.18 -9.05
C VAL A 114 26.31 31.17 -8.47
N PHE A 115 25.51 30.15 -8.77
CA PHE A 115 24.17 30.05 -8.22
C PHE A 115 24.19 29.93 -6.70
N PHE A 116 25.13 29.14 -6.14
CA PHE A 116 25.32 29.06 -4.69
C PHE A 116 25.63 30.42 -4.06
N LEU A 117 26.57 31.19 -4.62
CA LEU A 117 26.87 32.53 -4.13
C LEU A 117 25.68 33.49 -4.21
N LEU A 118 24.85 33.36 -5.25
CA LEU A 118 23.69 34.24 -5.44
C LEU A 118 22.56 33.97 -4.45
N VAL A 119 22.31 32.71 -4.11
CA VAL A 119 21.11 32.34 -3.35
C VAL A 119 21.38 31.97 -1.89
N ASN A 120 22.59 31.54 -1.54
CA ASN A 120 22.94 31.14 -0.20
C ASN A 120 23.09 32.35 0.73
N ASP A 121 22.30 32.36 1.80
CA ASP A 121 22.41 33.27 2.92
C ASP A 121 23.28 32.57 3.97
N PRO A 122 24.51 33.03 4.18
CA PRO A 122 25.40 32.45 5.18
C PRO A 122 24.89 32.63 6.62
N ALA A 123 24.04 33.63 6.89
CA ALA A 123 23.53 33.92 8.23
C ALA A 123 22.35 33.01 8.64
N LEU A 124 21.67 32.36 7.67
CA LEU A 124 20.60 31.43 8.00
C LEU A 124 21.17 30.12 8.60
N GLU A 125 20.92 29.82 9.86
CA GLU A 125 21.41 28.57 10.48
C GLU A 125 20.62 27.34 10.01
N ALA A 126 21.30 26.24 9.71
CA ALA A 126 20.64 24.99 9.33
C ALA A 126 19.92 24.36 10.54
N ASP A 127 18.67 23.93 10.35
CA ASP A 127 17.89 23.18 11.34
C ASP A 127 17.86 21.72 10.93
N PHE A 128 18.48 20.86 11.73
CA PHE A 128 18.59 19.42 11.44
C PHE A 128 17.49 18.59 12.13
N SER A 129 16.67 19.21 12.99
CA SER A 129 15.62 18.54 13.75
C SER A 129 14.28 18.54 13.00
N PHE A 130 13.72 17.34 12.85
CA PHE A 130 12.40 17.14 12.26
C PHE A 130 11.27 17.15 13.31
N ASP A 131 11.57 17.33 14.61
CA ASP A 131 10.68 17.01 15.74
C ASP A 131 9.36 17.80 15.80
N ALA A 132 9.21 18.82 14.97
CA ALA A 132 7.96 19.58 14.88
C ALA A 132 7.44 19.69 13.44
N LEU A 133 7.82 18.76 12.56
CA LEU A 133 7.10 18.51 11.32
C LEU A 133 5.90 17.59 11.60
N PRO A 134 4.72 17.89 11.01
CA PRO A 134 3.56 17.02 11.13
C PRO A 134 3.86 15.59 10.66
N LEU A 135 3.22 14.62 11.30
CA LEU A 135 3.31 13.20 10.94
C LEU A 135 2.27 12.79 9.89
N GLY A 136 1.47 13.75 9.41
CA GLY A 136 0.60 13.62 8.26
C GLY A 136 0.79 14.81 7.32
N PHE A 137 0.86 14.56 6.02
CA PHE A 137 1.00 15.58 4.98
C PHE A 137 0.05 15.31 3.82
N ASP A 138 -0.53 16.39 3.29
CA ASP A 138 -1.43 16.37 2.12
C ASP A 138 -0.92 17.37 1.08
N SER A 139 -0.64 16.88 -0.13
CA SER A 139 -0.09 17.69 -1.23
C SER A 139 -1.17 18.43 -2.06
N GLY A 140 -2.45 18.20 -1.81
CA GLY A 140 -3.59 18.82 -2.49
C GLY A 140 -4.34 17.88 -3.41
N THR A 141 -5.08 18.41 -4.39
CA THR A 141 -6.09 17.62 -5.13
C THR A 141 -5.78 17.37 -6.61
N LYS A 142 -4.63 17.83 -7.13
CA LYS A 142 -4.31 17.79 -8.57
C LYS A 142 -3.31 16.69 -8.93
N LEU A 143 -2.35 16.44 -8.05
CA LEU A 143 -1.37 15.34 -8.06
C LEU A 143 -1.26 14.79 -6.63
N GLY A 144 -2.40 14.74 -5.93
CA GLY A 144 -2.44 14.67 -4.48
C GLY A 144 -1.83 13.39 -3.94
N SER A 145 -1.12 13.46 -2.82
CA SER A 145 -0.69 12.33 -2.01
C SER A 145 -1.00 12.64 -0.57
N GLN A 146 -1.47 11.64 0.16
CA GLN A 146 -1.52 11.64 1.61
C GLN A 146 -0.31 10.84 2.12
N ILE A 147 0.61 11.50 2.81
CA ILE A 147 1.82 10.87 3.36
C ILE A 147 1.68 10.82 4.88
N VAL A 148 1.95 9.65 5.47
CA VAL A 148 1.76 9.40 6.89
C VAL A 148 3.02 8.75 7.47
N ARG A 149 3.38 9.17 8.69
CA ARG A 149 4.59 8.72 9.39
C ARG A 149 4.30 8.34 10.84
N THR A 150 5.00 7.37 11.39
CA THR A 150 4.95 7.10 12.85
C THR A 150 5.86 8.05 13.64
N GLY A 151 6.84 8.63 12.97
CA GLY A 151 7.81 9.57 13.53
C GLY A 151 8.81 10.04 12.48
N TRP A 152 9.85 10.72 12.96
CA TRP A 152 10.94 11.23 12.15
C TRP A 152 12.27 10.66 12.62
N MET A 153 13.22 10.53 11.68
CA MET A 153 14.57 10.06 11.98
C MET A 153 15.24 10.96 13.03
N LYS A 154 15.87 10.36 14.04
CA LYS A 154 16.61 11.11 15.06
C LYS A 154 17.87 11.76 14.48
N GLU A 155 18.15 13.00 14.88
CA GLU A 155 19.21 13.86 14.34
C GLU A 155 20.63 13.27 14.46
N THR A 156 20.91 12.55 15.54
CA THR A 156 22.25 12.02 15.87
C THR A 156 22.78 11.02 14.85
N TRP A 157 21.91 10.32 14.13
CA TRP A 157 22.27 9.21 13.24
C TRP A 157 22.81 9.68 11.89
N LEU A 158 22.59 10.95 11.53
CA LEU A 158 22.96 11.52 10.23
C LEU A 158 24.30 12.28 10.23
N ARG A 159 24.89 12.56 11.41
CA ARG A 159 26.16 13.32 11.52
C ARG A 159 27.42 12.48 11.33
N ASP A 160 27.38 11.18 11.66
CA ASP A 160 28.56 10.32 11.71
C ASP A 160 28.76 9.42 10.47
N GLY A 161 27.98 9.64 9.40
CA GLY A 161 28.11 8.88 8.16
C GLY A 161 27.66 7.41 8.23
N LYS A 162 27.04 7.00 9.34
CA LYS A 162 26.36 5.70 9.46
C LYS A 162 24.95 5.84 8.87
N THR A 163 24.51 4.89 8.05
CA THR A 163 23.16 4.91 7.47
C THR A 163 22.13 4.75 8.59
N ALA A 164 21.14 5.64 8.62
CA ALA A 164 20.08 5.72 9.63
C ALA A 164 19.06 4.54 9.56
N GLU A 165 19.44 3.45 8.90
CA GLU A 165 18.54 2.40 8.43
C GLU A 165 18.30 1.28 9.45
N ALA A 166 19.35 0.83 10.15
CA ALA A 166 19.22 -0.33 11.03
C ALA A 166 18.30 -0.05 12.23
N ASP A 167 18.50 1.05 12.96
CA ASP A 167 17.83 1.26 14.26
C ASP A 167 16.51 2.06 14.17
N SER A 168 16.04 2.40 12.96
CA SER A 168 14.82 3.20 12.81
C SER A 168 13.56 2.41 13.15
N GLN A 169 12.69 2.99 13.97
CA GLN A 169 11.33 2.48 14.25
C GLN A 169 10.26 3.21 13.44
N GLU A 170 10.67 3.93 12.39
CA GLU A 170 9.76 4.82 11.67
C GLU A 170 9.15 4.14 10.45
N THR A 171 7.82 4.03 10.46
CA THR A 171 7.04 3.71 9.28
C THR A 171 6.79 4.99 8.50
N VAL A 172 7.00 4.94 7.19
CA VAL A 172 6.59 5.97 6.23
C VAL A 172 5.65 5.31 5.23
N VAL A 173 4.51 5.94 4.97
CA VAL A 173 3.51 5.46 4.02
C VAL A 173 3.14 6.59 3.08
N GLU A 174 3.22 6.34 1.78
CA GLU A 174 2.60 7.20 0.76
C GLU A 174 1.32 6.55 0.26
N LEU A 175 0.24 7.35 0.23
CA LEU A 175 -1.03 7.01 -0.42
C LEU A 175 -1.21 8.00 -1.57
N LYS A 176 -0.95 7.55 -2.80
CA LYS A 176 -1.02 8.39 -3.99
C LYS A 176 -2.46 8.57 -4.42
N GLY A 177 -2.81 9.80 -4.74
CA GLY A 177 -4.13 10.22 -5.18
C GLY A 177 -4.30 10.10 -6.69
N ALA A 178 -5.22 10.92 -7.18
CA ALA A 178 -5.46 11.13 -8.60
C ALA A 178 -5.66 12.62 -8.87
N GLY A 179 -6.03 12.95 -10.10
CA GLY A 179 -6.34 14.31 -10.52
C GLY A 179 -6.02 14.43 -11.99
N TYR A 180 -4.79 14.81 -12.29
CA TYR A 180 -4.33 14.98 -13.66
C TYR A 180 -2.97 14.31 -13.87
N THR A 181 -2.65 13.97 -15.11
CA THR A 181 -1.31 13.55 -15.51
C THR A 181 -0.67 14.59 -16.42
N THR A 182 0.59 14.91 -16.16
CA THR A 182 1.42 15.71 -17.07
C THR A 182 2.23 14.85 -18.04
N ARG A 183 2.09 13.52 -17.97
CA ARG A 183 2.91 12.56 -18.74
C ARG A 183 4.40 12.82 -18.50
N ASN A 184 5.22 12.70 -19.53
CA ASN A 184 6.68 12.81 -19.47
C ASN A 184 7.26 11.87 -18.39
N HIS A 185 7.87 12.41 -17.34
CA HIS A 185 8.46 11.63 -16.26
C HIS A 185 7.45 11.08 -15.24
N GLN A 186 6.17 11.49 -15.31
CA GLN A 186 5.12 10.96 -14.45
C GLN A 186 4.64 9.59 -14.96
N HIS A 187 4.39 8.68 -14.03
CA HIS A 187 3.91 7.32 -14.32
C HIS A 187 2.38 7.22 -14.27
N GLN A 188 1.85 6.08 -14.72
CA GLN A 188 0.43 5.71 -14.70
C GLN A 188 0.08 4.99 -13.40
N ASP A 189 0.10 5.73 -12.30
CA ASP A 189 0.15 5.22 -10.93
C ASP A 189 -0.86 5.88 -9.98
N ALA A 190 -1.94 6.46 -10.51
CA ALA A 190 -2.99 7.05 -9.69
C ALA A 190 -3.57 5.99 -8.72
N GLY A 191 -3.67 6.33 -7.44
CA GLY A 191 -4.12 5.38 -6.42
C GLY A 191 -3.07 4.38 -5.93
N ALA A 192 -1.80 4.48 -6.34
CA ALA A 192 -0.72 3.64 -5.82
C ALA A 192 -0.46 3.90 -4.32
N PHE A 193 0.21 2.97 -3.65
CA PHE A 193 0.68 3.15 -2.28
C PHE A 193 2.08 2.61 -2.11
N GLN A 194 2.85 3.17 -1.18
CA GLN A 194 4.19 2.68 -0.83
C GLN A 194 4.37 2.66 0.68
N ILE A 195 5.11 1.67 1.19
CA ILE A 195 5.31 1.44 2.62
C ILE A 195 6.79 1.14 2.87
N TYR A 196 7.39 1.93 3.75
CA TYR A 196 8.73 1.72 4.25
C TYR A 196 8.71 1.56 5.77
N PHE A 197 9.39 0.54 6.28
CA PHE A 197 9.71 0.38 7.69
C PHE A 197 10.89 -0.60 7.77
N ARG A 198 12.05 -0.13 8.26
CA ARG A 198 13.31 -0.91 8.29
C ARG A 198 13.62 -1.63 6.96
N GLY A 199 13.33 -0.96 5.84
CA GLY A 199 13.36 -1.53 4.50
C GLY A 199 12.10 -1.26 3.70
N TRP A 200 12.17 -1.56 2.40
CA TRP A 200 11.07 -1.43 1.46
C TRP A 200 10.08 -2.60 1.63
N LEU A 201 8.87 -2.32 2.14
CA LEU A 201 7.83 -3.32 2.36
C LEU A 201 6.89 -3.44 1.15
N ALA A 202 6.40 -2.30 0.66
CA ALA A 202 5.66 -2.16 -0.58
C ALA A 202 6.26 -0.99 -1.36
N MET A 203 6.69 -1.21 -2.60
CA MET A 203 7.38 -0.18 -3.39
C MET A 203 7.10 -0.31 -4.88
N ASP A 204 7.36 0.75 -5.64
CA ASP A 204 7.34 0.67 -7.10
C ASP A 204 8.60 -0.01 -7.66
N LEU A 205 8.44 -0.85 -8.68
CA LEU A 205 9.54 -1.59 -9.31
C LEU A 205 10.10 -0.91 -10.57
N GLY A 206 9.50 0.20 -10.99
CA GLY A 206 9.96 0.94 -12.17
C GLY A 206 11.37 1.50 -11.97
N LEU A 207 12.27 1.23 -12.91
CA LEU A 207 13.67 1.65 -12.87
C LEU A 207 14.05 2.47 -14.09
N TYR A 208 14.19 3.78 -13.91
CA TYR A 208 14.52 4.67 -15.01
C TYR A 208 16.00 4.59 -15.42
N HIS A 209 16.26 4.70 -16.71
CA HIS A 209 17.62 4.88 -17.24
C HIS A 209 17.64 5.81 -18.44
N PHE A 210 16.95 5.43 -19.51
CA PHE A 210 16.78 6.24 -20.71
C PHE A 210 15.30 6.34 -21.08
N TYR A 211 14.87 7.57 -21.33
CA TYR A 211 13.54 7.87 -21.82
C TYR A 211 13.30 7.21 -23.18
N GLY A 212 12.18 6.51 -23.30
CA GLY A 212 11.69 6.02 -24.57
C GLY A 212 12.04 4.57 -24.92
N LEU A 213 12.79 3.85 -24.07
CA LEU A 213 13.06 2.43 -24.27
C LEU A 213 11.76 1.60 -24.23
N PRO A 214 11.72 0.41 -24.86
CA PRO A 214 10.58 -0.50 -24.73
C PRO A 214 10.22 -0.80 -23.27
N TYR A 215 11.21 -1.04 -22.40
CA TYR A 215 10.99 -1.20 -20.96
C TYR A 215 10.34 0.03 -20.32
N ASP A 216 10.78 1.23 -20.71
CA ASP A 216 10.29 2.49 -20.16
C ASP A 216 8.77 2.65 -20.39
N TRP A 217 8.33 2.45 -21.63
CA TRP A 217 6.93 2.61 -22.02
C TRP A 217 6.01 1.43 -21.72
N ASN A 218 6.54 0.22 -21.55
CA ASN A 218 5.73 -0.97 -21.33
C ASN A 218 5.78 -1.48 -19.89
N PHE A 219 6.75 -1.07 -19.08
CA PHE A 219 6.85 -1.49 -17.68
C PHE A 219 7.05 -0.30 -16.73
N ASN A 220 8.17 0.44 -16.83
CA ASN A 220 8.56 1.48 -15.88
C ASN A 220 7.43 2.49 -15.60
N LYS A 221 6.87 3.06 -16.66
CA LYS A 221 5.83 4.10 -16.57
C LYS A 221 4.42 3.55 -16.38
N ARG A 222 4.26 2.24 -16.33
CA ARG A 222 2.98 1.56 -16.47
C ARG A 222 2.52 1.02 -15.13
N SER A 223 1.21 0.99 -14.94
CA SER A 223 0.56 0.57 -13.70
C SER A 223 1.06 -0.78 -13.18
N THR A 224 1.45 -1.68 -14.07
CA THR A 224 2.10 -2.95 -13.76
C THR A 224 3.30 -2.84 -12.79
N ALA A 225 4.02 -1.72 -12.77
CA ALA A 225 5.17 -1.48 -11.90
C ALA A 225 4.79 -0.92 -10.52
N HIS A 226 3.50 -0.66 -10.28
CA HIS A 226 2.98 0.08 -9.12
C HIS A 226 1.96 -0.74 -8.31
N ASN A 227 1.71 -0.30 -7.07
CA ASN A 227 0.75 -0.97 -6.16
C ASN A 227 -0.70 -0.50 -6.40
N VAL A 228 -1.26 -0.85 -7.56
CA VAL A 228 -2.60 -0.45 -8.03
C VAL A 228 -3.48 -1.67 -8.35
N CYS A 229 -4.71 -1.46 -8.83
CA CYS A 229 -5.49 -2.53 -9.45
C CYS A 229 -5.31 -2.53 -10.97
N LEU A 230 -5.56 -3.68 -11.60
CA LEU A 230 -5.55 -3.85 -13.05
C LEU A 230 -6.91 -4.40 -13.49
N ILE A 231 -7.43 -3.87 -14.59
CA ILE A 231 -8.65 -4.35 -15.27
C ILE A 231 -8.23 -4.73 -16.67
N ARG A 232 -8.22 -6.01 -17.00
CA ARG A 232 -7.59 -6.53 -18.22
C ARG A 232 -8.62 -7.12 -19.17
N ASP A 233 -8.63 -6.61 -20.39
CA ASP A 233 -9.31 -7.22 -21.54
C ASP A 233 -8.33 -8.17 -22.25
N ASP A 234 -8.49 -9.48 -22.04
CA ASP A 234 -7.62 -10.51 -22.64
C ASP A 234 -7.86 -10.69 -24.15
N THR A 235 -8.90 -10.08 -24.72
CA THR A 235 -9.09 -10.06 -26.19
C THR A 235 -8.12 -9.08 -26.89
N LYS A 236 -7.42 -8.23 -26.12
CA LYS A 236 -6.48 -7.22 -26.61
C LYS A 236 -5.06 -7.53 -26.16
N THR A 237 -4.13 -7.51 -27.11
CA THR A 237 -2.69 -7.62 -26.83
C THR A 237 -2.03 -6.27 -26.53
N THR A 238 -2.65 -5.18 -26.98
CA THR A 238 -2.15 -3.81 -26.80
C THR A 238 -3.10 -2.95 -25.98
N ASP A 239 -2.56 -1.87 -25.41
CA ASP A 239 -3.34 -0.85 -24.72
C ASP A 239 -4.32 -0.11 -25.67
N PRO A 240 -5.25 0.71 -25.16
CA PRO A 240 -6.21 1.42 -26.02
C PRO A 240 -5.58 2.34 -27.07
N SER A 241 -4.32 2.74 -26.90
CA SER A 241 -3.58 3.52 -27.92
C SER A 241 -3.07 2.65 -29.07
N GLY A 242 -3.03 1.32 -28.90
CA GLY A 242 -2.47 0.35 -29.83
C GLY A 242 -0.94 0.32 -29.87
N LYS A 243 -0.25 1.13 -29.06
CA LYS A 243 1.21 1.32 -29.16
C LYS A 243 1.99 0.46 -28.18
N PHE A 244 1.40 0.11 -27.06
CA PHE A 244 2.10 -0.54 -25.96
C PHE A 244 1.40 -1.81 -25.55
N VAL A 245 2.11 -2.71 -24.88
CA VAL A 245 1.54 -3.94 -24.36
C VAL A 245 0.40 -3.61 -23.41
N ASN A 246 -0.69 -4.36 -23.54
CA ASN A 246 -1.80 -4.29 -22.60
C ASN A 246 -1.28 -4.77 -21.24
N ASP A 247 -1.27 -3.90 -20.24
CA ASP A 247 -0.93 -4.25 -18.85
C ASP A 247 -2.16 -4.32 -17.94
N GLY A 248 -3.37 -4.15 -18.49
CA GLY A 248 -4.60 -3.95 -17.72
C GLY A 248 -4.61 -2.66 -16.89
N GLY A 249 -3.60 -1.80 -17.07
CA GLY A 249 -3.36 -0.61 -16.28
C GLY A 249 -4.14 0.61 -16.73
N GLN A 250 -3.77 1.75 -16.17
CA GLN A 250 -4.44 3.03 -16.40
C GLN A 250 -4.22 3.53 -17.84
N LEU A 251 -5.18 4.31 -18.33
CA LEU A 251 -5.11 5.00 -19.60
C LEU A 251 -3.94 5.97 -19.63
N MET A 252 -3.09 5.84 -20.64
CA MET A 252 -2.01 6.76 -20.89
C MET A 252 -2.37 7.68 -22.07
N PRO A 253 -2.48 9.01 -21.88
CA PRO A 253 -2.70 9.95 -22.97
C PRO A 253 -1.63 9.82 -24.06
N SER A 254 -1.91 10.20 -25.30
CA SER A 254 -0.97 9.99 -26.42
C SER A 254 0.10 11.08 -26.56
N ARG A 255 -0.02 12.18 -25.81
CA ARG A 255 0.87 13.35 -25.81
C ARG A 255 1.04 13.94 -24.40
N CYS A 256 1.80 15.01 -24.25
CA CYS A 256 1.84 15.83 -23.04
C CYS A 256 0.96 17.08 -23.23
N PRO A 257 0.40 17.67 -22.16
CA PRO A 257 -0.27 18.96 -22.27
C PRO A 257 0.76 20.05 -22.53
N THR A 258 0.41 21.01 -23.39
CA THR A 258 1.28 22.14 -23.76
C THR A 258 0.84 23.45 -23.11
N THR A 259 -0.37 23.49 -22.54
CA THR A 259 -0.89 24.63 -21.78
C THR A 259 -1.49 24.19 -20.44
N PRO A 260 -1.64 25.09 -19.46
CA PRO A 260 -2.35 24.80 -18.21
C PRO A 260 -3.81 24.38 -18.44
N GLU A 261 -4.49 24.95 -19.43
CA GLU A 261 -5.87 24.62 -19.78
C GLU A 261 -5.98 23.19 -20.33
N GLU A 262 -5.01 22.79 -21.19
CA GLU A 262 -4.92 21.40 -21.65
C GLU A 262 -4.65 20.45 -20.48
N ALA A 263 -3.70 20.80 -19.60
CA ALA A 263 -3.36 19.98 -18.43
C ALA A 263 -4.55 19.77 -17.48
N ALA A 264 -5.53 20.67 -17.49
CA ALA A 264 -6.76 20.59 -16.70
C ALA A 264 -7.95 19.96 -17.46
N SER A 265 -7.76 19.50 -18.69
CA SER A 265 -8.81 18.90 -19.53
C SER A 265 -9.05 17.43 -19.18
N THR A 266 -10.17 16.89 -19.69
CA THR A 266 -10.57 15.49 -19.51
C THR A 266 -9.58 14.50 -20.15
N GLU A 267 -8.82 14.92 -21.17
CA GLU A 267 -7.79 14.06 -21.81
C GLU A 267 -6.71 13.64 -20.79
N PHE A 268 -6.39 14.52 -19.84
CA PHE A 268 -5.32 14.31 -18.86
C PHE A 268 -5.85 13.98 -17.47
N GLN A 269 -7.17 13.84 -17.31
CA GLN A 269 -7.77 13.54 -16.01
C GLN A 269 -7.56 12.07 -15.65
N THR A 270 -6.96 11.80 -14.50
CA THR A 270 -6.72 10.45 -13.97
C THR A 270 -7.71 10.08 -12.86
N GLY A 271 -8.45 11.04 -12.33
CA GLY A 271 -9.45 10.77 -11.30
C GLY A 271 -9.72 11.98 -10.43
N LYS A 272 -10.25 11.74 -9.23
CA LYS A 272 -10.58 12.79 -8.27
C LYS A 272 -10.37 12.29 -6.84
N ILE A 273 -9.72 13.11 -6.02
CA ILE A 273 -9.69 12.87 -4.57
C ILE A 273 -11.06 13.27 -4.00
N LEU A 274 -11.73 12.30 -3.38
CA LEU A 274 -13.04 12.45 -2.75
C LEU A 274 -12.90 12.93 -1.30
N ALA A 275 -11.91 12.42 -0.57
CA ALA A 275 -11.66 12.78 0.82
C ALA A 275 -10.18 12.62 1.17
N SER A 276 -9.69 13.53 2.02
CA SER A 276 -8.40 13.44 2.71
C SER A 276 -8.58 13.96 4.13
N VAL A 277 -8.57 13.05 5.09
CA VAL A 277 -8.93 13.34 6.48
C VAL A 277 -7.86 12.79 7.42
N PHE A 278 -7.47 13.64 8.37
CA PHE A 278 -6.62 13.30 9.51
C PHE A 278 -7.41 13.43 10.80
N GLU A 279 -7.20 12.50 11.73
CA GLU A 279 -7.92 12.47 13.01
C GLU A 279 -6.92 12.27 14.17
N PRO A 280 -6.74 13.27 15.05
CA PRO A 280 -7.27 14.64 14.93
C PRO A 280 -6.73 15.38 13.70
N SER A 281 -7.49 16.39 13.22
CA SER A 281 -7.16 17.14 12.00
C SER A 281 -6.00 18.13 12.16
N ALA A 282 -5.56 18.38 13.40
CA ALA A 282 -4.41 19.19 13.74
C ALA A 282 -3.54 18.49 14.79
N GLY A 283 -2.24 18.76 14.75
CA GLY A 283 -1.27 18.17 15.67
C GLY A 283 -0.80 16.80 15.20
N ASP A 284 -0.98 15.79 16.06
CA ASP A 284 -0.48 14.43 15.86
C ASP A 284 -1.60 13.47 15.45
N PRO A 285 -1.84 13.24 14.16
CA PRO A 285 -2.94 12.41 13.71
C PRO A 285 -2.70 10.94 14.08
N LYS A 286 -3.72 10.28 14.63
CA LYS A 286 -3.67 8.86 15.04
C LYS A 286 -4.31 7.95 14.02
N ARG A 287 -5.28 8.46 13.25
CA ARG A 287 -5.96 7.73 12.19
C ARG A 287 -6.29 8.67 11.03
N GLY A 288 -6.69 8.11 9.90
CA GLY A 288 -7.11 8.90 8.76
C GLY A 288 -7.82 8.13 7.67
N LEU A 289 -8.24 8.89 6.67
CA LEU A 289 -8.96 8.43 5.49
C LEU A 289 -8.38 9.14 4.26
N TYR A 290 -8.20 8.37 3.19
CA TYR A 290 -7.92 8.92 1.87
C TYR A 290 -8.73 8.17 0.83
N SER A 291 -9.65 8.84 0.16
CA SER A 291 -10.59 8.21 -0.78
C SER A 291 -10.49 8.87 -2.14
N ILE A 292 -10.44 8.05 -3.19
CA ILE A 292 -10.11 8.48 -4.54
C ILE A 292 -11.07 7.78 -5.51
N ASP A 293 -11.67 8.56 -6.41
CA ASP A 293 -12.34 8.07 -7.60
C ASP A 293 -11.30 7.94 -8.73
N LEU A 294 -11.06 6.72 -9.17
CA LEU A 294 -10.11 6.33 -10.21
C LEU A 294 -10.79 5.98 -11.53
N THR A 295 -12.10 6.22 -11.65
CA THR A 295 -12.89 5.86 -12.84
C THR A 295 -12.27 6.42 -14.12
N ALA A 296 -11.80 7.66 -14.09
CA ALA A 296 -11.17 8.31 -15.26
C ALA A 296 -9.91 7.58 -15.74
N SER A 297 -9.09 7.07 -14.82
CA SER A 297 -7.89 6.29 -15.15
C SER A 297 -8.20 4.96 -15.86
N TYR A 298 -9.42 4.43 -15.76
CA TYR A 298 -9.83 3.17 -16.39
C TYR A 298 -11.09 3.34 -17.24
N ALA A 299 -11.35 4.55 -17.73
CA ALA A 299 -12.64 4.93 -18.31
C ALA A 299 -13.05 4.13 -19.55
N ASP A 300 -12.13 3.41 -20.18
CA ASP A 300 -12.42 2.48 -21.26
C ASP A 300 -13.07 1.18 -20.77
N ARG A 301 -12.71 0.70 -19.56
CA ARG A 301 -13.11 -0.61 -19.02
C ARG A 301 -13.93 -0.58 -17.72
N ALA A 302 -13.87 0.51 -16.96
CA ALA A 302 -14.63 0.70 -15.73
C ALA A 302 -15.83 1.64 -15.94
N GLU A 303 -16.97 1.30 -15.33
CA GLU A 303 -18.10 2.21 -15.14
C GLU A 303 -17.90 3.08 -13.90
N SER A 304 -17.34 2.49 -12.84
CA SER A 304 -16.95 3.19 -11.61
C SER A 304 -15.78 2.48 -10.95
N TYR A 305 -14.88 3.22 -10.32
CA TYR A 305 -13.83 2.67 -9.47
C TYR A 305 -13.48 3.64 -8.35
N ILE A 306 -13.74 3.26 -7.11
CA ILE A 306 -13.34 3.98 -5.90
C ILE A 306 -12.33 3.14 -5.13
N ARG A 307 -11.20 3.77 -4.77
CA ARG A 307 -10.22 3.24 -3.82
C ARG A 307 -10.26 4.07 -2.54
N THR A 308 -10.38 3.40 -1.41
CA THR A 308 -10.41 4.02 -0.09
C THR A 308 -9.38 3.42 0.83
N PHE A 309 -8.48 4.26 1.32
CA PHE A 309 -7.50 3.94 2.34
C PHE A 309 -8.00 4.40 3.70
N ARG A 310 -7.92 3.52 4.70
CA ARG A 310 -8.08 3.84 6.12
C ARG A 310 -6.83 3.38 6.84
N TRP A 311 -6.27 4.23 7.68
CA TRP A 311 -5.03 3.88 8.39
C TRP A 311 -5.08 4.28 9.85
N ILE A 312 -4.27 3.57 10.65
CA ILE A 312 -4.11 3.79 12.09
C ILE A 312 -2.63 3.73 12.43
N ARG A 313 -2.16 4.74 13.19
CA ARG A 313 -0.90 4.70 13.91
C ARG A 313 -1.18 4.24 15.32
N THR A 314 -0.83 3.00 15.61
CA THR A 314 -1.21 2.31 16.84
C THR A 314 -0.46 2.84 18.07
N GLY A 315 0.71 3.45 17.86
CA GLY A 315 1.65 3.82 18.93
C GLY A 315 2.37 2.61 19.56
N ARG A 316 2.19 1.41 19.01
CA ARG A 316 2.86 0.18 19.43
C ARG A 316 4.19 0.01 18.72
N THR A 317 5.13 -0.69 19.35
CA THR A 317 6.41 -1.06 18.71
C THR A 317 6.29 -2.31 17.85
N ASP A 318 5.39 -3.22 18.22
CA ASP A 318 5.22 -4.52 17.58
C ASP A 318 4.36 -4.46 16.32
N VAL A 319 3.33 -3.60 16.30
CA VAL A 319 2.51 -3.29 15.12
C VAL A 319 2.34 -1.79 14.97
N PRO A 320 3.35 -1.03 14.53
CA PRO A 320 3.34 0.44 14.54
C PRO A 320 2.31 1.08 13.61
N PHE A 321 1.90 0.38 12.54
CA PHE A 321 1.02 0.92 11.52
C PHE A 321 0.07 -0.12 10.94
N ILE A 322 -1.17 0.28 10.72
CA ILE A 322 -2.22 -0.52 10.07
C ILE A 322 -2.79 0.26 8.90
N LEU A 323 -2.98 -0.40 7.76
CA LEU A 323 -3.61 0.14 6.55
C LEU A 323 -4.67 -0.82 6.05
N ALA A 324 -5.93 -0.40 6.03
CA ALA A 324 -6.99 -1.09 5.30
C ALA A 324 -7.24 -0.40 3.96
N ILE A 325 -7.33 -1.19 2.89
CA ILE A 325 -7.56 -0.74 1.52
C ILE A 325 -8.83 -1.41 1.02
N LEU A 326 -9.82 -0.59 0.67
CA LEU A 326 -11.06 -1.02 0.04
C LEU A 326 -11.09 -0.50 -1.40
N ASP A 327 -11.10 -1.42 -2.35
CA ASP A 327 -11.35 -1.14 -3.75
C ASP A 327 -12.75 -1.61 -4.12
N ARG A 328 -13.56 -0.72 -4.67
CA ARG A 328 -14.88 -1.03 -5.22
C ARG A 328 -14.91 -0.61 -6.66
N MET A 329 -15.07 -1.59 -7.55
CA MET A 329 -15.06 -1.34 -8.98
C MET A 329 -16.21 -2.06 -9.67
N LYS A 330 -16.80 -1.35 -10.63
CA LYS A 330 -17.76 -1.90 -11.58
C LYS A 330 -17.13 -1.85 -12.96
N VAL A 331 -16.92 -3.01 -13.57
CA VAL A 331 -16.39 -3.14 -14.93
C VAL A 331 -17.52 -3.15 -15.96
N LYS A 332 -17.21 -2.74 -17.19
CA LYS A 332 -18.20 -2.70 -18.29
C LYS A 332 -18.48 -4.07 -18.90
N ASP A 333 -17.55 -5.00 -18.76
CA ASP A 333 -17.64 -6.35 -19.30
C ASP A 333 -17.21 -7.34 -18.20
N PRO A 334 -18.06 -8.32 -17.84
CA PRO A 334 -17.70 -9.32 -16.85
C PRO A 334 -16.55 -10.24 -17.31
N ALA A 335 -16.20 -10.26 -18.60
CA ALA A 335 -15.04 -10.98 -19.09
C ALA A 335 -13.70 -10.30 -18.76
N PHE A 336 -13.71 -9.02 -18.36
CA PHE A 336 -12.46 -8.36 -17.95
C PHE A 336 -11.94 -8.97 -16.66
N ARG A 337 -10.67 -9.39 -16.66
CA ARG A 337 -10.02 -9.94 -15.46
C ARG A 337 -9.59 -8.79 -14.55
N ARG A 338 -9.75 -8.96 -13.24
CA ARG A 338 -9.46 -7.92 -12.25
C ARG A 338 -8.40 -8.40 -11.28
N PHE A 339 -7.37 -7.58 -11.10
CA PHE A 339 -6.27 -7.88 -10.22
C PHE A 339 -6.08 -6.76 -9.22
N TRP A 340 -5.89 -7.11 -7.96
CA TRP A 340 -5.20 -6.26 -7.00
C TRP A 340 -3.73 -6.66 -6.99
N GLN A 341 -2.81 -5.70 -7.03
CA GLN A 341 -1.38 -6.02 -6.99
C GLN A 341 -0.61 -5.24 -5.93
N MET A 342 0.44 -5.87 -5.45
CA MET A 342 1.44 -5.27 -4.59
C MET A 342 2.82 -5.84 -4.90
N ASN A 343 3.80 -4.95 -4.91
CA ASN A 343 5.16 -5.20 -5.31
C ASN A 343 6.10 -5.09 -4.11
N SER A 344 7.08 -5.98 -4.05
CA SER A 344 8.06 -6.09 -2.99
C SER A 344 9.43 -6.43 -3.55
N LEU A 345 10.51 -6.18 -2.80
CA LEU A 345 11.85 -6.62 -3.21
C LEU A 345 12.06 -8.12 -2.99
N LEU A 346 11.47 -8.65 -1.92
CA LEU A 346 11.60 -10.04 -1.53
C LEU A 346 10.35 -10.84 -1.86
N LYS A 347 10.55 -12.15 -1.96
CA LYS A 347 9.48 -13.11 -2.18
C LYS A 347 8.49 -13.08 -1.00
N PRO A 348 7.19 -12.89 -1.25
CA PRO A 348 6.16 -13.10 -0.22
C PRO A 348 6.11 -14.55 0.25
N GLU A 349 5.86 -14.74 1.55
CA GLU A 349 5.54 -16.04 2.13
C GLU A 349 4.03 -16.16 2.34
N MET A 350 3.41 -17.10 1.62
CA MET A 350 2.04 -17.51 1.90
C MET A 350 2.00 -18.30 3.20
N ARG A 351 1.12 -17.95 4.14
CA ARG A 351 0.85 -18.76 5.32
C ARG A 351 -0.65 -19.03 5.43
N THR A 352 -1.03 -20.29 5.30
CA THR A 352 -2.43 -20.71 5.48
C THR A 352 -2.67 -21.03 6.95
N GLY A 353 -3.61 -20.35 7.60
CA GLY A 353 -3.98 -20.60 9.00
C GLY A 353 -4.55 -19.37 9.72
N HIS A 354 -5.32 -19.63 10.78
CA HIS A 354 -5.87 -18.57 11.63
C HIS A 354 -4.73 -17.90 12.41
N TRP A 355 -4.49 -16.62 12.11
CA TRP A 355 -3.61 -15.77 12.92
C TRP A 355 -4.26 -15.56 14.29
N GLY A 356 -3.87 -16.33 15.31
CA GLY A 356 -4.49 -16.18 16.64
C GLY A 356 -4.32 -17.29 17.68
N LYS A 357 -3.68 -18.42 17.38
CA LYS A 357 -3.26 -19.40 18.40
C LYS A 357 -1.89 -19.98 18.11
N THR A 358 -0.82 -19.22 18.39
CA THR A 358 0.53 -19.80 18.55
C THR A 358 0.75 -20.17 20.01
N GLY A 359 0.33 -21.39 20.37
CA GLY A 359 0.89 -22.11 21.50
C GLY A 359 2.16 -22.84 21.05
N SER A 360 3.29 -22.49 21.65
CA SER A 360 4.63 -23.04 21.43
C SER A 360 4.70 -24.56 21.29
N LYS A 361 5.55 -25.03 20.36
CA LYS A 361 6.57 -26.04 20.69
C LYS A 361 7.82 -25.84 19.85
N VAL A 362 8.90 -25.51 20.55
CA VAL A 362 10.29 -25.63 20.12
C VAL A 362 10.57 -27.07 19.68
N GLY A 363 11.20 -27.24 18.52
CA GLY A 363 11.75 -28.50 18.05
C GLY A 363 12.84 -28.26 17.00
N ASN A 364 14.08 -28.60 17.36
CA ASN A 364 15.28 -28.47 16.54
C ASN A 364 15.14 -29.09 15.14
N GLY A 365 15.64 -28.37 14.13
CA GLY A 365 16.34 -28.84 12.93
C GLY A 365 15.74 -29.98 12.08
N VAL A 366 15.49 -29.69 10.80
CA VAL A 366 16.11 -30.32 9.61
C VAL A 366 15.30 -29.94 8.35
N SER A 367 16.03 -29.67 7.27
CA SER A 367 15.61 -29.32 5.91
C SER A 367 14.83 -30.43 5.16
N GLY A 368 13.87 -30.05 4.29
CA GLY A 368 13.66 -30.73 3.00
C GLY A 368 12.22 -31.05 2.53
N SER A 369 11.94 -30.63 1.29
CA SER A 369 11.16 -31.31 0.22
C SER A 369 9.67 -30.99 -0.05
N LEU A 370 9.36 -30.95 -1.36
CA LEU A 370 8.09 -30.76 -2.11
C LEU A 370 7.29 -32.09 -2.35
N GLU A 371 6.01 -31.95 -2.80
CA GLU A 371 5.21 -32.78 -3.78
C GLU A 371 3.78 -33.32 -3.38
N THR A 372 2.96 -33.72 -4.40
CA THR A 372 1.45 -33.75 -4.64
C THR A 372 0.75 -35.16 -4.87
N GLY A 373 -0.62 -35.38 -4.76
CA GLY A 373 -1.44 -36.52 -5.38
C GLY A 373 -2.84 -37.05 -4.75
N MET A 374 -3.78 -37.81 -5.46
CA MET A 374 -5.27 -38.17 -5.20
C MET A 374 -5.86 -39.61 -5.71
N ASN A 375 -6.94 -40.34 -5.14
CA ASN A 375 -7.99 -41.40 -5.72
C ASN A 375 -8.85 -42.49 -4.81
N THR A 376 -9.91 -43.30 -5.31
CA THR A 376 -11.10 -44.19 -4.71
C THR A 376 -11.42 -45.76 -5.10
N GLY A 377 -12.32 -46.62 -4.39
CA GLY A 377 -12.89 -48.06 -4.72
C GLY A 377 -13.92 -48.90 -3.74
N THR A 378 -14.52 -50.14 -4.03
CA THR A 378 -15.52 -51.04 -3.20
C THR A 378 -15.21 -52.58 -2.97
N GLY A 379 -15.68 -53.19 -1.84
CA GLY A 379 -15.78 -54.66 -1.54
C GLY A 379 -15.92 -54.98 -0.03
N THR A 380 -16.62 -56.06 0.41
CA THR A 380 -17.02 -56.36 1.83
C THR A 380 -16.25 -55.53 2.84
N GLY A 381 -16.85 -54.41 3.21
CA GLY A 381 -16.07 -53.28 3.63
C GLY A 381 -16.08 -52.13 2.65
N SER A 382 -14.99 -51.37 2.70
CA SER A 382 -15.04 -49.94 2.50
C SER A 382 -15.29 -49.59 1.03
N GLY A 383 -16.54 -49.34 0.70
CA GLY A 383 -16.97 -48.87 -0.61
C GLY A 383 -17.69 -47.53 -0.52
N THR A 384 -17.55 -46.71 -1.56
CA THR A 384 -18.37 -45.51 -1.76
C THR A 384 -19.48 -45.79 -2.77
N GLY A 385 -20.75 -45.82 -2.32
CA GLY A 385 -21.91 -46.09 -3.17
C GLY A 385 -23.24 -45.57 -2.59
N THR A 386 -24.30 -45.59 -3.40
CA THR A 386 -25.68 -45.25 -3.00
C THR A 386 -26.58 -46.47 -3.16
N GLY A 387 -27.21 -46.94 -2.07
CA GLY A 387 -28.04 -48.15 -2.09
C GLY A 387 -29.03 -48.26 -0.92
N THR A 388 -29.95 -49.24 -0.99
CA THR A 388 -30.94 -49.58 0.04
C THR A 388 -30.79 -51.06 0.42
N GLY A 389 -30.46 -51.35 1.68
CA GLY A 389 -30.22 -52.73 2.15
C GLY A 389 -30.28 -52.89 3.68
N THR A 390 -30.18 -54.13 4.15
CA THR A 390 -30.15 -54.53 5.58
C THR A 390 -28.95 -55.45 5.84
N GLY A 391 -27.94 -54.99 6.59
CA GLY A 391 -26.65 -55.69 6.76
C GLY A 391 -25.81 -55.22 7.96
N THR A 392 -24.60 -55.79 8.10
CA THR A 392 -23.58 -55.47 9.14
C THR A 392 -22.29 -55.05 8.43
N GLU A 393 -21.99 -53.75 8.39
CA GLU A 393 -21.01 -53.19 7.41
C GLU A 393 -20.09 -52.09 7.99
N THR A 394 -19.01 -51.80 7.26
CA THR A 394 -18.07 -50.66 7.45
C THR A 394 -17.96 -49.86 6.14
N GLU A 395 -18.65 -48.72 6.04
CA GLU A 395 -18.90 -48.04 4.74
C GLU A 395 -18.73 -46.51 4.78
N THR A 396 -18.65 -45.90 3.59
CA THR A 396 -18.72 -44.44 3.34
C THR A 396 -19.69 -44.09 2.20
N GLY A 397 -20.96 -43.73 2.46
CA GLY A 397 -21.95 -43.52 1.39
C GLY A 397 -23.26 -42.80 1.78
N THR A 398 -24.21 -42.73 0.84
CA THR A 398 -25.58 -42.18 1.05
C THR A 398 -26.64 -43.29 1.05
N GLU A 399 -27.36 -43.49 2.17
CA GLU A 399 -28.18 -44.70 2.37
C GLU A 399 -29.56 -44.50 3.03
N THR A 400 -30.43 -45.52 2.92
CA THR A 400 -31.72 -45.65 3.63
C THR A 400 -31.95 -47.12 4.04
N GLY A 401 -31.98 -47.43 5.34
CA GLY A 401 -32.08 -48.82 5.85
C GLY A 401 -32.10 -49.00 7.39
N THR A 402 -32.11 -50.24 7.87
CA THR A 402 -32.06 -50.63 9.31
C THR A 402 -30.97 -51.68 9.55
N GLY A 403 -30.01 -51.43 10.46
CA GLY A 403 -28.87 -52.33 10.71
C GLY A 403 -27.94 -51.92 11.87
N THR A 404 -26.81 -52.62 12.05
CA THR A 404 -25.77 -52.40 13.07
C THR A 404 -24.37 -52.42 12.44
N GLY A 405 -23.53 -51.40 12.64
CA GLY A 405 -22.20 -51.30 11.97
C GLY A 405 -21.33 -50.12 12.42
N THR A 406 -20.17 -49.91 11.76
CA THR A 406 -19.22 -48.81 12.04
C THR A 406 -18.76 -48.11 10.75
N GLY A 407 -19.12 -46.85 10.49
CA GLY A 407 -18.80 -46.16 9.21
C GLY A 407 -19.03 -44.64 9.24
N THR A 408 -18.87 -43.96 8.08
CA THR A 408 -19.04 -42.49 7.96
C THR A 408 -19.84 -42.08 6.72
N GLY A 409 -20.99 -41.40 6.82
CA GLY A 409 -21.86 -41.14 5.64
C GLY A 409 -23.02 -40.17 5.89
N THR A 410 -23.91 -40.00 4.88
CA THR A 410 -25.11 -39.14 4.93
C THR A 410 -26.40 -39.92 4.62
N GLY A 411 -27.44 -39.91 5.46
CA GLY A 411 -28.62 -40.76 5.21
C GLY A 411 -29.79 -40.60 6.20
N THR A 412 -30.84 -41.42 6.03
CA THR A 412 -32.03 -41.47 6.92
C THR A 412 -32.33 -42.92 7.36
N GLY A 413 -32.47 -43.20 8.66
CA GLY A 413 -32.65 -44.56 9.18
C GLY A 413 -32.81 -44.70 10.72
N THR A 414 -32.96 -45.93 11.21
CA THR A 414 -33.05 -46.29 12.66
C THR A 414 -32.09 -47.47 12.98
N GLY A 415 -31.24 -47.35 14.01
CA GLY A 415 -30.20 -48.35 14.32
C GLY A 415 -29.30 -48.04 15.54
N THR A 416 -28.31 -48.91 15.81
CA THR A 416 -27.32 -48.81 16.93
C THR A 416 -25.90 -49.06 16.41
N GLY A 417 -24.91 -48.19 16.72
CA GLY A 417 -23.54 -48.28 16.19
C GLY A 417 -22.58 -47.14 16.61
N THR A 418 -21.34 -47.17 16.11
CA THR A 418 -20.26 -46.16 16.34
C THR A 418 -19.75 -45.62 15.00
N GLY A 419 -19.88 -44.31 14.72
CA GLY A 419 -19.51 -43.70 13.44
C GLY A 419 -19.57 -42.17 13.43
N THR A 420 -19.24 -41.51 12.31
CA THR A 420 -19.29 -40.04 12.15
C THR A 420 -19.98 -39.65 10.84
N GLY A 421 -21.06 -38.85 10.87
CA GLY A 421 -21.84 -38.49 9.67
C GLY A 421 -22.92 -37.44 9.92
N THR A 422 -23.62 -37.01 8.88
CA THR A 422 -24.73 -36.02 8.95
C THR A 422 -26.02 -36.61 8.36
N GLY A 423 -27.10 -36.66 9.14
CA GLY A 423 -28.37 -37.29 8.73
C GLY A 423 -29.54 -36.96 9.66
N THR A 424 -30.75 -37.37 9.29
CA THR A 424 -31.95 -37.25 10.15
C THR A 424 -32.46 -38.66 10.51
N GLY A 425 -32.47 -39.00 11.80
CA GLY A 425 -32.83 -40.34 12.29
C GLY A 425 -33.01 -40.41 13.81
N THR A 426 -33.51 -41.53 14.32
CA THR A 426 -33.67 -41.79 15.77
C THR A 426 -32.89 -43.06 16.15
N GLY A 427 -31.88 -42.94 17.02
CA GLY A 427 -30.97 -44.04 17.37
C GLY A 427 -30.10 -43.74 18.60
N THR A 428 -29.45 -44.76 19.16
CA THR A 428 -28.53 -44.65 20.32
C THR A 428 -27.13 -45.15 19.93
N GLY A 429 -26.12 -44.27 20.03
CA GLY A 429 -24.74 -44.58 19.61
C GLY A 429 -23.72 -43.56 20.10
N THR A 430 -22.44 -43.95 20.14
CA THR A 430 -21.29 -43.10 20.46
C THR A 430 -20.55 -42.73 19.18
N GLY A 431 -20.72 -41.50 18.72
CA GLY A 431 -20.15 -40.99 17.47
C GLY A 431 -20.07 -39.47 17.48
N THR A 432 -19.14 -38.89 16.72
CA THR A 432 -18.99 -37.44 16.57
C THR A 432 -19.61 -37.00 15.24
N GLY A 433 -20.88 -36.60 15.27
CA GLY A 433 -21.60 -36.00 14.13
C GLY A 433 -21.95 -34.55 14.40
N THR A 434 -22.05 -33.74 13.36
CA THR A 434 -22.42 -32.33 13.41
C THR A 434 -23.93 -32.17 13.52
N GLU A 435 -24.38 -31.53 14.61
CA GLU A 435 -25.74 -31.03 14.77
C GLU A 435 -25.99 -29.84 13.83
N THR A 436 -27.22 -29.70 13.34
CA THR A 436 -27.66 -28.51 12.61
C THR A 436 -28.18 -27.49 13.62
N GLU A 437 -27.37 -26.48 13.94
CA GLU A 437 -27.86 -25.31 14.67
C GLU A 437 -28.58 -24.36 13.71
N THR A 438 -29.82 -24.00 14.06
CA THR A 438 -30.57 -22.90 13.45
C THR A 438 -30.28 -21.65 14.27
N GLY A 439 -29.20 -20.96 13.91
CA GLY A 439 -28.87 -19.61 14.36
C GLY A 439 -28.48 -18.76 13.15
N THR A 440 -29.17 -17.64 12.93
CA THR A 440 -28.76 -16.64 11.93
C THR A 440 -27.68 -15.75 12.53
N GLU A 441 -26.44 -16.21 12.50
CA GLU A 441 -25.24 -15.37 12.60
C GLU A 441 -24.28 -15.80 11.49
N THR A 442 -24.08 -14.95 10.50
CA THR A 442 -23.17 -15.19 9.38
C THR A 442 -21.75 -14.85 9.83
N GLU A 443 -21.05 -15.79 10.48
CA GLU A 443 -19.59 -15.71 10.65
C GLU A 443 -18.92 -16.24 9.37
N THR A 444 -18.67 -15.36 8.41
CA THR A 444 -17.81 -15.61 7.24
C THR A 444 -16.39 -15.18 7.57
N GLY A 445 -15.44 -16.11 7.55
CA GLY A 445 -14.03 -15.75 7.47
C GLY A 445 -13.10 -16.82 8.03
N THR A 446 -12.74 -17.79 7.20
CA THR A 446 -11.38 -18.35 7.34
C THR A 446 -10.48 -17.44 6.52
N GLU A 447 -9.61 -16.69 7.17
CA GLU A 447 -8.69 -15.76 6.50
C GLU A 447 -7.56 -16.54 5.81
N THR A 448 -7.19 -16.19 4.58
CA THR A 448 -5.79 -16.42 4.14
C THR A 448 -5.06 -15.12 4.38
N GLY A 449 -4.04 -15.15 5.24
CA GLY A 449 -3.10 -14.05 5.36
C GLY A 449 -1.76 -14.41 4.73
N MET A 450 -1.05 -13.40 4.29
CA MET A 450 0.29 -13.49 3.76
C MET A 450 1.21 -12.74 4.71
N ILE A 451 2.41 -13.27 4.96
CA ILE A 451 3.48 -12.47 5.56
C ILE A 451 4.50 -12.19 4.47
N LEU A 452 4.69 -10.92 4.20
CA LEU A 452 5.87 -10.43 3.50
C LEU A 452 6.93 -10.11 4.54
N VAL A 453 8.10 -10.67 4.35
CA VAL A 453 9.33 -10.26 5.05
C VAL A 453 10.10 -9.41 4.04
N SER A 454 10.43 -8.15 4.35
CA SER A 454 11.57 -7.48 3.71
C SER A 454 12.78 -7.79 4.61
N SER A 455 14.00 -8.05 4.13
CA SER A 455 14.88 -7.11 3.44
C SER A 455 16.03 -7.78 2.67
N LEU A 456 16.68 -7.03 1.77
CA LEU A 456 18.02 -7.33 1.24
C LEU A 456 19.17 -6.70 2.04
N LEU A 457 18.92 -6.20 3.25
CA LEU A 457 19.99 -5.69 4.10
C LEU A 457 20.78 -6.89 4.63
N PRO A 458 22.13 -6.87 4.62
CA PRO A 458 22.89 -7.87 5.35
C PRO A 458 22.41 -7.84 6.80
N ASP A 459 22.28 -9.03 7.43
CA ASP A 459 22.00 -9.19 8.86
C ASP A 459 22.80 -8.17 9.68
N SER A 460 22.23 -6.99 9.89
CA SER A 460 22.82 -6.03 10.79
C SER A 460 22.42 -6.58 12.15
N ALA A 461 23.40 -7.11 12.88
CA ALA A 461 23.19 -7.80 14.16
C ALA A 461 22.48 -6.93 15.23
N GLN A 462 22.16 -5.66 14.92
CA GLN A 462 21.54 -4.68 15.81
C GLN A 462 20.02 -4.55 15.62
N CYS A 463 19.45 -4.81 14.44
CA CYS A 463 18.01 -4.67 14.23
C CYS A 463 17.48 -5.54 13.08
N PRO A 464 16.45 -6.38 13.29
CA PRO A 464 15.87 -7.22 12.26
C PRO A 464 15.09 -6.36 11.25
N PRO A 465 14.97 -6.83 10.00
CA PRO A 465 14.33 -6.07 8.95
C PRO A 465 12.80 -6.03 9.11
N GLY A 466 12.20 -5.02 8.48
CA GLY A 466 10.76 -4.80 8.60
C GLY A 466 9.94 -5.89 7.90
N ARG A 467 8.78 -6.17 8.48
CA ARG A 467 7.82 -7.16 7.94
C ARG A 467 6.45 -6.51 7.74
N LEU A 468 5.68 -7.07 6.81
CA LEU A 468 4.34 -6.62 6.45
C LEU A 468 3.44 -7.84 6.37
N ALA A 469 2.44 -7.92 7.23
CA ALA A 469 1.37 -8.89 7.07
C ALA A 469 0.27 -8.30 6.19
N LEU A 470 -0.28 -9.10 5.29
CA LEU A 470 -1.42 -8.79 4.43
C LEU A 470 -2.52 -9.82 4.69
N SER A 471 -3.64 -9.39 5.26
CA SER A 471 -4.87 -10.19 5.34
C SER A 471 -5.82 -9.74 4.24
N THR A 472 -6.09 -10.61 3.27
CA THR A 472 -7.12 -10.35 2.25
C THR A 472 -8.44 -10.93 2.73
N LEU A 473 -9.41 -10.04 2.89
CA LEU A 473 -10.76 -10.35 3.36
C LEU A 473 -11.70 -10.57 2.18
N LEU A 474 -11.56 -9.78 1.11
CA LEU A 474 -12.30 -9.96 -0.14
C LEU A 474 -11.36 -9.84 -1.37
N PRO A 475 -11.58 -10.62 -2.44
CA PRO A 475 -12.59 -11.69 -2.55
C PRO A 475 -12.34 -12.85 -1.57
N GLU A 476 -13.37 -13.67 -1.36
CA GLU A 476 -13.30 -14.83 -0.47
C GLU A 476 -12.27 -15.85 -0.96
N ILE A 477 -11.81 -16.76 -0.07
CA ILE A 477 -10.77 -17.74 -0.42
C ILE A 477 -11.12 -18.56 -1.66
N SER A 478 -12.38 -19.01 -1.77
CA SER A 478 -12.87 -19.80 -2.90
C SER A 478 -12.94 -19.03 -4.22
N GLU A 479 -12.89 -17.70 -4.13
CA GLU A 479 -13.17 -16.76 -5.21
C GLU A 479 -11.91 -16.05 -5.70
N ARG A 480 -10.72 -16.47 -5.24
CA ARG A 480 -9.48 -15.77 -5.54
C ARG A 480 -8.34 -16.68 -5.93
N GLN A 481 -7.42 -16.13 -6.71
CA GLN A 481 -6.14 -16.76 -7.02
C GLN A 481 -4.99 -15.79 -6.74
N TRP A 482 -3.91 -16.34 -6.18
CA TRP A 482 -2.65 -15.62 -6.05
C TRP A 482 -1.65 -16.07 -7.10
N ASP A 483 -1.02 -15.11 -7.77
CA ASP A 483 0.14 -15.31 -8.62
C ASP A 483 1.35 -14.51 -8.08
N PHE A 484 2.50 -15.18 -8.08
CA PHE A 484 3.76 -14.65 -7.58
C PHE A 484 4.80 -14.60 -8.69
N ILE A 485 5.12 -13.39 -9.16
CA ILE A 485 6.02 -13.19 -10.29
C ILE A 485 7.30 -12.53 -9.78
N GLY A 486 8.39 -13.28 -9.72
CA GLY A 486 9.64 -12.86 -9.08
C GLY A 486 10.88 -12.87 -9.96
N GLY A 487 11.95 -12.23 -9.48
CA GLY A 487 13.22 -12.11 -10.18
C GLY A 487 13.05 -11.30 -11.47
N GLU A 488 13.83 -11.62 -12.50
CA GLU A 488 13.74 -10.94 -13.81
C GLU A 488 12.31 -10.99 -14.41
N ARG A 489 11.54 -12.04 -14.11
CA ARG A 489 10.15 -12.19 -14.58
C ARG A 489 9.21 -11.15 -14.00
N ALA A 490 9.54 -10.51 -12.87
CA ALA A 490 8.74 -9.42 -12.32
C ALA A 490 8.61 -8.26 -13.33
N ASN A 491 9.60 -8.09 -14.21
CA ASN A 491 9.60 -7.09 -15.29
C ASN A 491 8.86 -7.55 -16.56
N SER A 492 7.95 -8.50 -16.42
CA SER A 492 7.08 -8.95 -17.52
C SER A 492 5.69 -8.36 -17.40
N VAL A 493 5.05 -8.19 -18.56
CA VAL A 493 3.66 -7.79 -18.68
C VAL A 493 2.90 -8.93 -19.34
N PHE A 494 2.21 -9.72 -18.51
CA PHE A 494 1.33 -10.83 -18.90
C PHE A 494 1.95 -11.72 -20.00
N GLY A 495 3.16 -12.22 -19.73
CA GLY A 495 3.91 -13.11 -20.62
C GLY A 495 4.92 -12.41 -21.54
N THR A 496 4.90 -11.08 -21.64
CA THR A 496 5.89 -10.32 -22.41
C THR A 496 7.00 -9.79 -21.50
N PRO A 497 8.25 -10.30 -21.57
CA PRO A 497 9.34 -9.83 -20.73
C PRO A 497 9.95 -8.52 -21.24
N PHE A 498 10.43 -7.67 -20.31
CA PHE A 498 11.21 -6.48 -20.63
C PHE A 498 12.54 -6.48 -19.88
N THR A 499 13.63 -6.23 -20.60
CA THR A 499 14.97 -6.12 -20.03
C THR A 499 15.10 -4.82 -19.25
N VAL A 500 15.46 -4.92 -17.98
CA VAL A 500 15.74 -3.77 -17.12
C VAL A 500 17.09 -3.17 -17.50
N PRO A 501 17.20 -1.85 -17.70
CA PRO A 501 18.43 -1.21 -18.15
C PRO A 501 19.51 -1.06 -17.06
N ILE A 502 19.16 -1.34 -15.79
CA ILE A 502 20.05 -1.18 -14.64
C ILE A 502 19.99 -2.37 -13.70
N ASP A 503 21.14 -2.67 -13.10
CA ASP A 503 21.29 -3.69 -12.07
C ASP A 503 21.08 -3.06 -10.69
N GLU A 504 19.83 -3.12 -10.22
CA GLU A 504 19.38 -2.67 -8.91
C GLU A 504 18.47 -3.74 -8.29
N PRO A 505 18.34 -3.83 -6.96
CA PRO A 505 17.48 -4.81 -6.29
C PRO A 505 16.07 -4.92 -6.86
N ALA A 506 15.44 -3.80 -7.21
CA ALA A 506 14.08 -3.77 -7.76
C ALA A 506 13.97 -4.43 -9.15
N ALA A 507 15.07 -4.56 -9.90
CA ALA A 507 15.10 -5.30 -11.16
C ALA A 507 14.82 -6.80 -10.96
N ASN A 508 14.99 -7.30 -9.73
CA ASN A 508 14.75 -8.69 -9.35
C ASN A 508 13.69 -8.82 -8.24
N GLY A 509 12.80 -7.82 -8.15
CA GLY A 509 11.72 -7.80 -7.18
C GLY A 509 10.65 -8.88 -7.42
N TRP A 510 9.52 -8.71 -6.75
CA TRP A 510 8.38 -9.60 -6.79
C TRP A 510 7.10 -8.79 -6.97
N ARG A 511 6.24 -9.28 -7.85
CA ARG A 511 4.86 -8.82 -8.00
C ARG A 511 3.94 -9.88 -7.45
N THR A 512 3.08 -9.47 -6.55
CA THR A 512 1.99 -10.27 -6.01
C THR A 512 0.72 -9.83 -6.69
N LEU A 513 0.02 -10.74 -7.38
CA LEU A 513 -1.26 -10.47 -8.02
C LEU A 513 -2.33 -11.32 -7.37
N LEU A 514 -3.40 -10.66 -6.91
CA LEU A 514 -4.63 -11.25 -6.44
C LEU A 514 -5.69 -11.10 -7.54
N GLU A 515 -6.04 -12.20 -8.18
CA GLU A 515 -7.14 -12.21 -9.16
C GLU A 515 -8.47 -12.47 -8.45
N ASP A 516 -9.48 -11.65 -8.76
CA ASP A 516 -10.88 -11.95 -8.46
C ASP A 516 -11.42 -12.91 -9.53
N ARG A 517 -11.67 -14.16 -9.11
CA ARG A 517 -12.21 -15.23 -9.95
C ARG A 517 -13.72 -15.36 -9.83
N ASN A 518 -14.38 -14.56 -9.00
CA ASN A 518 -15.83 -14.45 -8.99
C ASN A 518 -16.37 -13.60 -10.15
N SER A 519 -15.56 -13.41 -11.19
CA SER A 519 -15.86 -12.60 -12.36
C SER A 519 -16.82 -13.26 -13.36
N ASP A 520 -17.20 -14.54 -13.17
CA ASP A 520 -18.04 -15.29 -14.11
C ASP A 520 -19.45 -14.69 -14.21
N GLY A 521 -19.60 -13.71 -15.11
CA GLY A 521 -20.83 -12.96 -15.34
C GLY A 521 -21.05 -11.75 -14.41
N ASN A 522 -20.20 -11.54 -13.40
CA ASN A 522 -20.32 -10.40 -12.49
C ASN A 522 -19.44 -9.21 -12.92
N CYS A 523 -20.05 -8.03 -12.99
CA CYS A 523 -19.35 -6.76 -13.28
C CYS A 523 -18.84 -6.05 -12.03
N GLU A 524 -19.32 -6.40 -10.84
CA GLU A 524 -18.90 -5.79 -9.58
C GLU A 524 -17.77 -6.59 -8.96
N THR A 525 -16.75 -5.89 -8.46
CA THR A 525 -15.61 -6.50 -7.77
C THR A 525 -15.23 -5.65 -6.56
N VAL A 526 -14.97 -6.33 -5.45
CA VAL A 526 -14.50 -5.73 -4.21
C VAL A 526 -13.19 -6.39 -3.80
N PHE A 527 -12.13 -5.60 -3.66
CA PHE A 527 -10.93 -6.04 -2.96
C PHE A 527 -10.89 -5.37 -1.59
N LEU A 528 -10.78 -6.17 -0.55
CA LEU A 528 -10.62 -5.69 0.82
C LEU A 528 -9.37 -6.30 1.44
N ASN A 529 -8.37 -5.46 1.67
CA ASN A 529 -7.05 -5.87 2.14
C ASN A 529 -6.67 -5.10 3.41
N VAL A 530 -6.14 -5.80 4.41
CA VAL A 530 -5.64 -5.22 5.66
C VAL A 530 -4.15 -5.52 5.77
N LEU A 531 -3.35 -4.46 5.83
CA LEU A 531 -1.91 -4.52 5.96
C LEU A 531 -1.49 -4.09 7.37
N GLN A 532 -0.61 -4.87 7.99
CA GLN A 532 -0.03 -4.58 9.30
C GLN A 532 1.49 -4.53 9.16
N VAL A 533 2.09 -3.37 9.44
CA VAL A 533 3.54 -3.26 9.58
C VAL A 533 3.92 -3.91 10.89
N LEU A 534 4.87 -4.84 10.86
CA LEU A 534 5.29 -5.61 12.03
C LEU A 534 6.72 -5.22 12.41
N GLY A 535 6.86 -4.74 13.64
CA GLY A 535 8.12 -4.56 14.32
C GLY A 535 8.42 -5.75 15.24
N ASP A 536 8.93 -5.42 16.42
CA ASP A 536 9.33 -6.38 17.44
C ASP A 536 8.52 -6.20 18.71
N ARG A 537 8.35 -7.29 19.45
CA ARG A 537 7.82 -7.31 20.80
C ARG A 537 8.80 -6.62 21.77
N GLU A 538 8.35 -6.32 22.98
CA GLU A 538 9.19 -5.71 24.02
C GLU A 538 10.42 -6.56 24.38
N ASP A 539 10.35 -7.88 24.19
CA ASP A 539 11.46 -8.82 24.39
C ASP A 539 12.45 -8.89 23.21
N GLY A 540 12.24 -8.08 22.16
CA GLY A 540 13.07 -8.03 20.95
C GLY A 540 12.77 -9.12 19.93
N THR A 541 11.77 -9.98 20.15
CA THR A 541 11.38 -11.00 19.18
C THR A 541 10.45 -10.45 18.09
N PRO A 542 10.49 -10.98 16.85
CA PRO A 542 9.59 -10.56 15.79
C PRO A 542 8.11 -10.73 16.19
N ALA A 543 7.33 -9.66 16.09
CA ALA A 543 5.89 -9.65 16.36
C ALA A 543 5.08 -10.50 15.36
N ASP A 544 3.99 -11.10 15.82
CA ASP A 544 2.96 -11.67 14.95
C ASP A 544 1.91 -10.61 14.61
N PRO A 545 1.23 -10.70 13.46
CA PRO A 545 0.10 -9.80 13.17
C PRO A 545 -1.00 -9.94 14.21
N LEU A 546 -1.69 -8.83 14.48
CA LEU A 546 -2.91 -8.84 15.31
C LEU A 546 -4.01 -9.61 14.57
N PRO A 547 -4.89 -10.33 15.30
CA PRO A 547 -6.02 -11.02 14.69
C PRO A 547 -6.93 -10.03 13.99
N VAL A 548 -7.36 -10.38 12.78
CA VAL A 548 -8.32 -9.60 12.00
C VAL A 548 -9.67 -10.32 12.07
N GLN A 549 -10.73 -9.53 12.20
CA GLN A 549 -12.11 -9.97 12.12
C GLN A 549 -12.89 -8.91 11.38
N TRP A 550 -13.87 -9.30 10.58
CA TRP A 550 -14.67 -8.33 9.86
C TRP A 550 -16.10 -8.78 9.68
N THR A 551 -16.98 -7.82 9.45
CA THR A 551 -18.40 -8.03 9.17
C THR A 551 -18.85 -7.03 8.12
N GLN A 552 -19.76 -7.43 7.26
CA GLN A 552 -20.46 -6.53 6.35
C GLN A 552 -21.97 -6.60 6.59
N GLN A 553 -22.58 -5.45 6.89
CA GLN A 553 -24.01 -5.35 7.15
C GLN A 553 -24.48 -3.93 6.79
N ASP A 554 -25.64 -3.81 6.14
CA ASP A 554 -26.30 -2.54 5.81
C ASP A 554 -25.38 -1.52 5.12
N GLY A 555 -24.60 -1.96 4.13
CA GLY A 555 -23.67 -1.12 3.38
C GLY A 555 -22.43 -0.67 4.16
N ARG A 556 -22.19 -1.23 5.36
CA ARG A 556 -21.03 -0.93 6.20
C ARG A 556 -20.13 -2.15 6.32
N ILE A 557 -18.84 -1.90 6.20
CA ILE A 557 -17.79 -2.89 6.48
C ILE A 557 -17.10 -2.46 7.77
N ARG A 558 -17.14 -3.32 8.79
CA ARG A 558 -16.43 -3.12 10.05
C ARG A 558 -15.31 -4.14 10.17
N ILE A 559 -14.13 -3.68 10.53
CA ILE A 559 -12.93 -4.50 10.69
C ILE A 559 -12.38 -4.25 12.09
N SER A 560 -12.21 -5.31 12.86
CA SER A 560 -11.52 -5.31 14.15
C SER A 560 -10.14 -5.93 13.96
N ILE A 561 -9.10 -5.26 14.48
CA ILE A 561 -7.70 -5.66 14.32
C ILE A 561 -7.05 -5.58 15.70
N GLY A 562 -7.06 -6.69 16.44
CA GLY A 562 -6.84 -6.67 17.88
C GLY A 562 -7.83 -5.72 18.58
N ASN A 563 -7.32 -4.64 19.19
CA ASN A 563 -8.16 -3.60 19.82
C ASN A 563 -8.51 -2.43 18.90
N GLU A 564 -7.91 -2.38 17.72
CA GLU A 564 -8.15 -1.32 16.74
C GLU A 564 -9.40 -1.60 15.91
N LYS A 565 -10.07 -0.55 15.44
CA LYS A 565 -11.30 -0.65 14.63
C LYS A 565 -11.25 0.27 13.42
N ILE A 566 -11.63 -0.27 12.27
CA ILE A 566 -11.80 0.46 11.02
C ILE A 566 -13.22 0.25 10.49
N GLU A 567 -13.84 1.31 9.98
CA GLU A 567 -15.15 1.26 9.33
C GLU A 567 -15.08 1.92 7.95
N PHE A 568 -15.68 1.24 6.96
CA PHE A 568 -16.03 1.79 5.66
C PHE A 568 -17.55 1.88 5.57
N MET A 569 -18.04 2.98 5.00
CA MET A 569 -19.46 3.18 4.69
C MET A 569 -19.62 3.33 3.19
N GLU A 570 -20.71 2.79 2.66
CA GLU A 570 -21.16 2.98 1.27
C GLU A 570 -21.33 4.43 0.84
#